data_AF-A0A1V6F1K3-F1
#
_entry.id   AF-A0A1V6F1K3-F1
#
_cell.length_a   1.000
_cell.length_b   1.000
_cell.length_c   1.000
_cell.angle_alpha   90.00
_cell.angle_beta   90.00
_cell.angle_gamma   90.00
#
_symmetry.space_group_name_H-M   'P 1'
#
loop_
_entity.id
_entity.type
_entity.pdbx_description
1 polymer ?
#
loop_
_entity_poly.entity_id
_entity_poly.type
_entity_poly.pdbx_seq_one_letter_code
_entity_poly.pdbx_strand_id
1 'polypeptide(L)'
;MVLTRTDDRPEQKRMANSIQQARNIDGSLCINTQPIPSGPALLIDDMVDSRWTFTVSSWLLRMNGSGEVWPLALAKTGYKV
;
A
#
# COMPACT_ATOMS: atom_id res chain seq x y z
N MET A 1 -5.12 13.35 -4.19
CA MET A 1 -4.52 12.10 -3.67
C MET A 1 -4.21 11.21 -4.86
N VAL A 2 -3.00 10.66 -4.98
CA VAL A 2 -2.57 9.89 -6.17
C VAL A 2 -3.13 8.46 -6.16
N LEU A 3 -3.21 7.85 -4.99
CA LEU A 3 -3.81 6.53 -4.77
C LEU A 3 -5.20 6.69 -4.15
N THR A 4 -6.16 5.86 -4.56
CA THR A 4 -7.51 5.80 -3.98
C THR A 4 -7.91 4.34 -3.72
N ARG A 5 -8.72 4.10 -2.69
CA ARG A 5 -9.34 2.78 -2.46
C ARG A 5 -10.55 2.61 -3.36
N THR A 6 -10.65 1.49 -4.04
CA THR A 6 -11.74 1.22 -5.01
C THR A 6 -12.97 0.60 -4.35
N ASP A 7 -12.78 -0.18 -3.28
CA ASP A 7 -13.83 -0.96 -2.65
C ASP A 7 -13.75 -0.85 -1.12
N ASP A 8 -14.89 -1.05 -0.45
CA ASP A 8 -14.92 -1.28 0.98
C ASP A 8 -14.62 -2.76 1.27
N ARG A 9 -13.43 -3.01 1.84
CA ARG A 9 -12.95 -4.35 2.18
C ARG A 9 -12.74 -4.47 3.68
N PRO A 10 -13.00 -5.65 4.28
CA PRO A 10 -12.75 -5.87 5.69
C PRO A 10 -11.29 -5.59 6.05
N GLU A 11 -11.05 -5.14 7.28
CA GLU A 11 -9.71 -4.82 7.76
C GLU A 11 -8.74 -6.03 7.64
N GLN A 12 -7.58 -5.81 7.03
CA GLN A 12 -6.55 -6.84 6.83
C GLN A 12 -6.10 -7.52 8.13
N LYS A 13 -6.04 -6.79 9.25
CA LYS A 13 -5.62 -7.33 10.57
C LYS A 13 -6.55 -8.43 11.09
N ARG A 14 -7.77 -8.56 10.54
CA ARG A 14 -8.72 -9.63 10.88
C ARG A 14 -8.48 -10.92 10.11
N MET A 15 -7.63 -10.92 9.09
CA MET A 15 -7.33 -12.09 8.27
C MET A 15 -6.39 -13.05 9.02
N ALA A 16 -6.52 -14.35 8.76
CA ALA A 16 -5.82 -15.38 9.52
C ALA A 16 -4.31 -15.45 9.18
N ASN A 17 -3.91 -15.00 7.99
CA ASN A 17 -2.51 -15.05 7.54
C ASN A 17 -2.19 -14.00 6.46
N SER A 18 -0.90 -13.84 6.19
CA SER A 18 -0.38 -12.85 5.23
C SER A 18 -0.86 -13.07 3.78
N ILE A 19 -1.08 -14.32 3.36
CA ILE A 19 -1.60 -14.59 2.00
C ILE A 19 -3.03 -14.04 1.86
N GLN A 20 -3.86 -14.21 2.87
CA GLN A 20 -5.21 -13.64 2.89
C GLN A 20 -5.17 -12.10 2.93
N GLN A 21 -4.22 -11.51 3.67
CA GLN A 21 -4.01 -10.06 3.68
C GLN A 21 -3.60 -9.51 2.31
N ALA A 22 -2.71 -10.22 1.60
CA ALA A 22 -2.30 -9.87 0.23
C ALA A 22 -3.50 -9.83 -0.72
N ARG A 23 -4.30 -10.91 -0.73
CA ARG A 23 -5.50 -11.03 -1.56
C ARG A 23 -6.54 -9.98 -1.21
N ASN A 24 -6.63 -9.60 0.07
CA ASN A 24 -7.53 -8.54 0.50
C ASN A 24 -7.13 -7.18 -0.07
N ILE A 25 -5.85 -6.88 -0.28
CA ILE A 25 -5.41 -5.61 -0.89
C ILE A 25 -5.36 -5.65 -2.41
N ASP A 26 -5.15 -6.82 -3.00
CA ASP A 26 -5.04 -6.97 -4.45
C ASP A 26 -6.28 -6.43 -5.19
N GLY A 27 -6.07 -5.48 -6.11
CA GLY A 27 -7.15 -4.79 -6.82
C GLY A 27 -8.00 -3.81 -6.00
N SER A 28 -7.67 -3.56 -4.72
CA SER A 28 -8.40 -2.60 -3.87
C SER A 28 -7.87 -1.15 -3.93
N LEU A 29 -6.79 -0.93 -4.68
CA LEU A 29 -6.09 0.34 -4.81
C LEU A 29 -5.98 0.70 -6.29
N CYS A 30 -6.23 1.97 -6.63
CA CYS A 30 -6.07 2.50 -7.98
C CYS A 30 -5.33 3.85 -7.99
N ILE A 31 -4.80 4.20 -9.16
CA ILE A 31 -4.27 5.54 -9.43
C ILE A 31 -5.42 6.45 -9.84
N ASN A 32 -5.56 7.59 -9.17
CA ASN A 32 -6.65 8.54 -9.39
C ASN A 32 -6.20 9.77 -10.22
N THR A 33 -4.92 9.86 -10.57
CA THR A 33 -4.38 11.03 -11.28
C THR A 33 -3.45 10.56 -12.39
N GLN A 34 -3.68 11.05 -13.61
CA GLN A 34 -2.73 10.89 -14.72
C GLN A 34 -2.46 12.24 -15.41
N PRO A 35 -1.20 12.53 -15.79
CA PRO A 35 -0.01 11.75 -15.48
C PRO A 35 0.33 11.81 -13.98
N ILE A 36 0.92 10.75 -13.43
CA ILE A 36 1.53 10.87 -12.10
C ILE A 36 2.86 11.63 -12.22
N PRO A 37 3.24 12.41 -11.20
CA PRO A 37 4.56 13.04 -11.17
C PRO A 37 5.66 11.98 -11.31
N SER A 38 6.60 12.22 -12.22
CA SER A 38 7.80 11.42 -12.34
C SER A 38 8.84 11.83 -11.29
N GLY A 39 9.64 10.87 -10.83
CA GLY A 39 10.66 11.05 -9.82
C GLY A 39 10.35 10.38 -8.48
N PRO A 40 11.37 10.21 -7.61
CA PRO A 40 11.24 9.45 -6.37
C PRO A 40 10.04 9.90 -5.51
N ALA A 41 9.28 8.92 -5.01
CA ALA A 41 8.13 9.14 -4.14
C ALA A 41 8.39 8.60 -2.73
N LEU A 42 7.89 9.31 -1.73
CA LEU A 42 7.89 8.88 -0.33
C LEU A 42 6.46 8.49 0.07
N LEU A 43 6.25 7.24 0.45
CA LEU A 43 5.00 6.78 1.06
C LEU A 43 5.12 6.91 2.57
N ILE A 44 4.16 7.60 3.18
CA ILE A 44 4.13 7.82 4.62
C ILE A 44 2.82 7.23 5.16
N ASP A 45 2.94 6.39 6.18
CA ASP A 45 1.80 5.87 6.94
C ASP A 45 2.10 5.97 8.45
N ASP A 46 1.07 5.92 9.30
CA ASP A 46 1.26 5.95 10.76
C ASP A 46 1.76 4.59 11.28
N MET A 47 1.16 3.50 10.81
CA MET A 47 1.42 2.14 11.27
C MET A 47 1.53 1.15 10.11
N VAL A 48 2.40 0.15 10.27
CA VAL A 48 2.51 -0.96 9.33
C VAL A 48 2.46 -2.32 10.04
N ASP A 49 1.61 -3.22 9.54
CA ASP A 49 1.50 -4.61 10.01
C ASP A 49 2.06 -5.60 8.96
N SER A 50 1.19 -6.03 8.04
CA SER A 50 1.51 -7.00 6.99
C SER A 50 2.48 -6.48 5.92
N ARG A 51 2.59 -5.15 5.80
CA ARG A 51 3.28 -4.41 4.72
C ARG A 51 2.62 -4.48 3.34
N TRP A 52 1.50 -5.20 3.17
CA TRP A 52 0.88 -5.35 1.85
C TRP A 52 0.37 -4.04 1.25
N THR A 53 -0.13 -3.11 2.08
CA THR A 53 -0.50 -1.78 1.62
C THR A 53 0.69 -1.08 0.96
N PHE A 54 1.85 -1.02 1.63
CA PHE A 54 3.06 -0.43 1.04
C PHE A 54 3.52 -1.17 -0.22
N THR A 55 3.50 -2.51 -0.22
CA THR A 55 3.92 -3.29 -1.38
C THR A 55 3.09 -2.95 -2.62
N VAL A 56 1.76 -2.98 -2.51
CA VAL A 56 0.86 -2.74 -3.64
C VAL A 56 0.83 -1.27 -4.05
N SER A 57 0.82 -0.34 -3.09
CA SER A 57 0.94 1.10 -3.38
C SER A 57 2.23 1.43 -4.13
N SER A 58 3.36 0.89 -3.67
CA SER A 58 4.66 1.11 -4.31
C SER A 58 4.67 0.51 -5.72
N TRP A 59 4.16 -0.70 -5.88
CA TRP A 59 4.05 -1.34 -7.20
C TRP A 59 3.20 -0.51 -8.16
N LEU A 60 2.02 -0.04 -7.76
CA LEU A 60 1.15 0.80 -8.60
C LEU A 60 1.83 2.09 -9.05
N LEU A 61 2.49 2.81 -8.14
CA LEU A 61 3.21 4.04 -8.46
C LEU A 61 4.36 3.80 -9.44
N ARG A 62 5.15 2.74 -9.21
CA ARG A 62 6.26 2.36 -10.09
C ARG A 62 5.77 2.00 -11.50
N MET A 63 4.71 1.20 -11.59
CA MET A 63 4.13 0.79 -12.87
C MET A 63 3.51 1.94 -13.66
N ASN A 64 3.17 3.06 -13.00
CA ASN A 64 2.62 4.25 -13.66
C ASN A 64 3.68 5.35 -13.89
N GLY A 65 4.96 5.11 -13.60
CA GLY A 65 6.06 6.01 -13.96
C GLY A 65 6.58 6.92 -12.85
N SER A 66 6.31 6.63 -11.57
CA SER A 66 6.89 7.44 -10.48
C SER A 66 8.41 7.30 -10.43
N GLY A 67 8.97 6.11 -10.67
CA GLY A 67 10.40 5.85 -10.43
C GLY A 67 10.61 5.19 -9.07
N GLU A 68 11.59 5.61 -8.28
CA GLU A 68 11.82 4.99 -6.96
C GLU A 68 10.68 5.30 -5.98
N VAL A 69 10.37 4.35 -5.09
CA VAL A 69 9.36 4.54 -4.05
C VAL A 69 9.94 4.08 -2.72
N TRP A 70 9.93 4.98 -1.74
CA TRP A 70 10.47 4.78 -0.40
C TRP A 70 9.31 4.72 0.61
N PRO A 71 9.03 3.58 1.23
CA PRO A 71 8.01 3.49 2.27
C PRO A 71 8.56 3.81 3.65
N LEU A 72 7.82 4.60 4.42
CA LEU A 72 8.09 4.96 5.81
C LEU A 72 6.80 4.83 6.64
N ALA A 73 6.88 4.11 7.75
CA ALA A 73 5.83 4.12 8.77
C ALA A 73 6.39 4.59 10.11
N LEU A 74 5.58 5.27 10.92
CA LEU A 74 6.00 5.72 12.26
C LEU A 74 6.12 4.57 13.25
N ALA A 75 5.27 3.54 13.12
CA ALA A 75 5.29 2.37 13.98
C ALA A 75 5.08 1.06 13.19
N LYS A 76 5.67 -0.01 13.70
CA LYS A 76 5.41 -1.38 13.24
C LYS A 76 4.52 -2.08 14.26
N THR A 77 3.37 -2.59 13.80
CA THR A 77 2.43 -3.35 14.61
C THR A 77 2.49 -4.84 14.27
N GLY A 78 1.81 -5.69 15.04
CA GLY A 78 1.70 -7.12 14.72
C GLY A 78 2.95 -7.96 15.01
N TYR A 79 3.92 -7.42 15.76
CA TYR A 79 5.02 -8.23 16.29
C TYR A 79 4.45 -9.20 17.34
N LYS A 80 4.33 -10.49 16.98
CA LYS A 80 4.07 -11.55 17.94
C LYS A 80 5.42 -11.94 18.56
N VAL A 81 5.54 -11.75 19.87
CA VAL A 81 6.62 -12.34 20.69
C VAL A 81 6.38 -13.84 20.78
#